data_AF-A0A8C7H0A1-F1
#
_entry.id   AF-A0A8C7H0A1-F1
#
_cell.length_a   1.000
_cell.length_b   1.000
_cell.length_c   1.000
_cell.angle_alpha   90.00
_cell.angle_beta   90.00
_cell.angle_gamma   90.00
#
_symmetry.space_group_name_H-M   'P 1'
#
loop_
_entity.id
_entity.type
_entity.pdbx_description
1 polymer ?
#
loop_
_entity_poly.entity_id
_entity_poly.type
_entity_poly.pdbx_seq_one_letter_code
_entity_poly.pdbx_strand_id
1 'polypeptide(L)' 'MDFQATTPMDPRVLDAMLPYQVNYYGNPHSRTHAYGWESESAMEKAKVADLIAADPREIVFTSVPLNPIICQSK' A
#
# COMPACT_ATOMS: atom_id res chain seq x y z
N MET A 1 -0.02 -24.53 14.20
CA MET A 1 0.66 -23.99 13.00
C MET A 1 -0.16 -22.77 12.62
N ASP A 2 0.38 -21.60 12.95
CA ASP A 2 -0.43 -20.44 13.38
C ASP A 2 -0.60 -19.41 12.26
N PHE A 3 -1.09 -19.88 11.11
CA PHE A 3 -1.37 -19.04 9.96
C PHE A 3 -2.56 -18.08 10.16
N GLN A 4 -3.34 -18.28 11.24
CA GLN A 4 -4.43 -17.38 11.62
C GLN A 4 -3.94 -16.13 12.36
N ALA A 5 -2.77 -16.18 12.99
CA ALA A 5 -2.20 -15.06 13.73
C ALA A 5 -1.34 -14.18 12.81
N THR A 6 -0.51 -14.79 11.96
CA THR A 6 0.34 -14.08 11.01
C THR A 6 0.57 -14.92 9.76
N THR A 7 0.66 -14.26 8.61
CA THR A 7 1.02 -14.91 7.34
C THR A 7 2.49 -14.65 7.02
N PRO A 8 3.27 -15.67 6.61
CA PRO A 8 4.63 -15.44 6.13
C PRO A 8 4.61 -14.56 4.87
N MET A 9 5.60 -13.68 4.73
CA MET A 9 5.69 -12.78 3.57
C MET A 9 6.02 -13.56 2.30
N ASP A 10 5.20 -13.41 1.25
CA ASP A 10 5.48 -14.01 -0.05
C ASP A 10 6.71 -13.33 -0.70
N PRO A 11 7.66 -14.08 -1.28
CA PRO A 11 8.87 -13.51 -1.88
C PRO A 11 8.59 -12.45 -2.97
N ARG A 12 7.46 -12.55 -3.68
CA ARG A 12 7.06 -11.57 -4.71
C ARG A 12 6.65 -10.24 -4.09
N VAL A 13 6.06 -10.29 -2.89
CA VAL A 13 5.72 -9.08 -2.12
C VAL A 13 7.00 -8.43 -1.61
N LEU A 14 7.95 -9.22 -1.12
CA LEU A 14 9.25 -8.70 -0.68
C LEU A 14 9.99 -8.00 -1.83
N ASP A 15 10.07 -8.62 -3.00
CA ASP A 15 10.72 -8.05 -4.19
C ASP A 15 10.07 -6.73 -4.64
N ALA A 16 8.74 -6.65 -4.60
CA ALA A 16 8.01 -5.42 -4.92
C ALA A 16 8.22 -4.31 -3.87
N MET A 17 8.45 -4.66 -2.60
CA MET A 17 8.63 -3.70 -1.51
C MET A 17 10.07 -3.20 -1.35
N LEU A 18 11.07 -4.02 -1.69
CA LEU A 18 12.49 -3.69 -1.54
C LEU A 18 12.91 -2.34 -2.17
N PRO A 19 12.46 -1.97 -3.39
CA PRO A 19 12.80 -0.68 -3.99
C PRO A 19 12.40 0.53 -3.14
N TYR A 20 11.25 0.45 -2.45
CA TYR A 20 10.73 1.52 -1.58
C TYR A 20 11.42 1.58 -0.22
N GLN A 21 12.05 0.48 0.21
CA GLN A 21 12.88 0.48 1.42
C GLN A 21 14.28 1.05 1.19
N VAL A 22 14.85 0.88 -0.01
CA VAL A 22 16.25 1.24 -0.27
C VAL A 22 16.38 2.56 -1.03
N ASN A 23 15.66 2.73 -2.14
CA ASN A 23 15.89 3.84 -3.08
C ASN A 23 14.77 4.89 -3.03
N TYR A 24 13.53 4.47 -2.79
CA TYR A 24 12.35 5.33 -2.81
C TYR A 24 11.72 5.47 -1.42
N TYR A 25 12.53 5.86 -0.43
CA TYR A 25 12.11 6.08 0.97
C TYR A 25 11.39 7.43 1.18
N GLY A 26 10.96 8.09 0.10
CA GLY A 26 10.31 9.39 0.16
C GLY A 26 8.93 9.30 0.79
N ASN A 27 8.58 10.30 1.60
CA ASN A 27 7.22 10.42 2.13
C ASN A 27 6.26 10.83 0.98
N PRO A 28 5.21 10.06 0.68
CA PRO A 28 4.26 10.35 -0.40
C PRO A 28 3.51 11.70 -0.19
N HIS A 29 3.44 12.23 1.03
CA HIS A 29 2.87 13.56 1.28
C HIS A 29 3.81 14.73 0.92
N SER A 30 5.07 14.44 0.59
CA SER A 30 6.06 15.46 0.25
C SER A 30 6.00 15.82 -1.22
N ARG A 31 5.19 16.82 -1.58
CA ARG A 31 5.01 17.27 -2.98
C ARG A 31 6.18 18.05 -3.58
N THR A 32 7.24 18.30 -2.81
CA THR A 32 8.33 19.21 -3.16
C THR A 32 9.58 18.54 -3.75
N HIS A 33 9.68 17.20 -3.71
CA HIS A 33 10.87 16.47 -4.15
C HIS A 33 10.47 15.23 -4.97
N ALA A 34 11.32 14.84 -5.93
CA ALA A 34 11.08 13.71 -6.85
C ALA A 34 10.78 12.39 -6.12
N TYR A 35 11.45 12.16 -4.98
CA TYR A 35 11.21 11.00 -4.12
C TYR A 35 9.78 10.91 -3.58
N GLY A 36 9.09 12.04 -3.39
CA GLY A 36 7.69 12.05 -2.96
C GLY A 36 6.73 11.68 -4.10
N TRP A 37 7.00 12.12 -5.32
CA TRP A 37 6.19 11.80 -6.50
C TRP A 37 6.26 10.32 -6.88
N GLU A 38 7.44 9.70 -6.74
CA GLU A 38 7.61 8.27 -6.97
C GLU A 38 6.84 7.43 -5.93
N SER A 39 6.89 7.82 -4.66
CA SER A 39 6.10 7.19 -3.59
C SER A 39 4.59 7.41 -3.76
N GLU A 40 4.15 8.59 -4.20
CA GLU A 40 2.74 8.88 -4.49
C GLU A 40 2.22 8.01 -5.66
N SER A 41 2.99 7.91 -6.75
CA SER A 41 2.65 7.03 -7.88
C SER A 41 2.58 5.55 -7.48
N ALA A 42 3.41 5.12 -6.53
CA ALA A 42 3.38 3.76 -6.01
C ALA A 42 2.13 3.46 -5.19
N MET A 43 1.65 4.41 -4.39
CA MET A 43 0.38 4.29 -3.66
C MET A 43 -0.81 4.19 -4.62
N GLU A 44 -0.83 4.97 -5.70
CA GLU A 44 -1.91 4.90 -6.71
C GLU A 44 -1.89 3.57 -7.49
N LYS A 45 -0.71 3.00 -7.73
CA LYS A 45 -0.54 1.70 -8.43
C LYS A 45 -0.87 0.49 -7.57
N ALA A 46 -1.08 0.65 -6.27
CA ALA A 46 -1.44 -0.46 -5.39
C ALA A 46 -2.82 -1.02 -5.78
N LYS A 47 -2.82 -2.17 -6.45
CA LYS A 47 -3.99 -2.83 -7.08
C LYS A 47 -5.03 -3.42 -6.11
N VAL A 48 -5.17 -2.85 -4.92
CA VAL A 48 -6.18 -3.32 -3.96
C VAL A 48 -7.58 -3.04 -4.50
N ALA A 49 -7.79 -1.93 -5.20
CA ALA A 49 -9.06 -1.57 -5.86
C ALA A 49 -9.59 -2.65 -6.80
N ASP A 50 -8.74 -3.17 -7.69
CA ASP A 50 -9.12 -4.20 -8.66
C ASP A 50 -9.52 -5.52 -7.99
N LEU A 51 -8.95 -5.83 -6.83
CA LEU A 51 -9.23 -7.07 -6.09
C LEU A 51 -10.61 -7.07 -5.43
N ILE A 52 -11.06 -5.90 -4.95
CA ILE A 52 -12.34 -5.72 -4.25
C ILE A 52 -13.42 -5.04 -5.11
N ALA A 53 -13.11 -4.74 -6.38
CA ALA A 53 -13.98 -4.02 -7.30
C ALA A 53 -14.51 -2.69 -6.72
N ALA A 54 -13.65 -1.97 -6.00
CA ALA A 54 -13.95 -0.67 -5.39
C ALA A 54 -13.29 0.47 -6.18
N ASP A 55 -13.80 1.70 -6.07
CA ASP A 55 -13.12 2.85 -6.66
C ASP A 55 -11.81 3.10 -5.88
N PRO A 56 -10.66 3.30 -6.55
CA PRO A 56 -9.38 3.60 -5.88
C PRO A 56 -9.46 4.77 -4.89
N ARG A 57 -10.36 5.74 -5.13
CA ARG A 57 -10.57 6.90 -4.26
C ARG A 57 -11.24 6.56 -2.93
N GLU A 58 -11.92 5.43 -2.87
CA GLU A 58 -12.62 4.98 -1.67
C GLU A 58 -11.69 4.17 -0.75
N ILE A 59 -10.49 3.80 -1.19
CA ILE A 59 -9.58 2.95 -0.43
C ILE A 59 -8.66 3.79 0.45
N VAL A 60 -8.81 3.62 1.77
CA VAL A 60 -7.90 4.20 2.76
C VAL A 60 -7.00 3.10 3.34
N PHE A 61 -5.69 3.25 3.18
CA PHE A 61 -4.68 2.36 3.78
C PHE A 61 -4.55 2.64 5.29
N THR A 62 -4.73 1.61 6.12
CA THR A 62 -4.54 1.66 7.58
C THR A 62 -3.41 0.72 8.01
N SER A 63 -2.81 1.00 9.17
CA SER A 63 -1.70 0.23 9.73
C SER A 63 -2.14 -1.04 10.49
N VAL A 64 -3.42 -1.18 10.82
CA VAL A 64 -3.92 -2.27 11.68
C VAL A 64 -5.20 -2.93 11.15
N PRO A 65 -5.37 -4.26 11.35
CA PRO A 65 -6.45 -5.04 10.76
C PRO A 65 -7.83 -4.81 11.38
N LEU A 66 -7.98 -3.96 12.41
CA LEU A 66 -9.28 -3.73 13.03
C LEU A 66 -10.29 -3.06 12.07
N ASN A 67 -9.82 -2.50 10.93
CA ASN A 67 -10.66 -2.07 9.80
C ASN A 67 -9.84 -2.01 8.50
N PRO A 68 -9.67 -3.12 7.75
CA PRO A 68 -8.58 -3.27 6.78
C PRO A 68 -8.70 -2.39 5.52
N ILE A 69 -9.90 -1.98 5.11
CA ILE A 69 -10.15 -0.99 4.07
C ILE A 69 -11.47 -0.30 4.43
N ILE A 70 -11.45 0.99 4.77
CA ILE A 70 -12.70 1.76 4.86
C ILE A 70 -12.99 2.26 3.45
N CYS A 71 -13.86 1.57 2.73
CA CYS A 71 -14.51 2.08 1.52
C CYS A 71 -15.40 3.25 1.95
N GLN A 72 -14.88 4.48 1.86
CA GLN A 72 -15.66 5.68 2.19
C GLN A 72 -16.62 5.98 1.03
N SER A 73 -17.66 5.14 0.85
CA SER A 73 -18.78 5.52 0.00
C SER A 73 -19.59 6.59 0.75
N LYS A 74 -19.57 7.81 0.24
CA LYS A 74 -20.59 8.81 0.56
C LYS A 74 -21.21 9.32 -0.72
#